data_AF-A0A3B0XSW3-F1
#
_entry.id   AF-A0A3B0XSW3-F1
#
_cell.length_a   1.000
_cell.length_b   1.000
_cell.length_c   1.000
_cell.angle_alpha   90.00
_cell.angle_beta   90.00
_cell.angle_gamma   90.00
#
_symmetry.space_group_name_H-M   'P 1'
#
loop_
_entity.id
_entity.type
_entity.pdbx_description
1 polymer ?
#
loop_
_entity_poly.entity_id
_entity_poly.type
_entity_poly.pdbx_seq_one_letter_code
_entity_poly.pdbx_strand_id
1 'polypeptide(L)' 'MKIPNVWAPLIVSSVRDAILYQQSLLRSDTVKNPEDYEEHIVELSELLEYIKSEYKTIEEDAGIPLSKLL' A
#
# COMPACT_ATOMS: atom_id res chain seq x y z
N MET A 1 -0.41 -5.67 -17.20
CA MET A 1 1.02 -5.90 -16.88
C MET A 1 1.15 -7.24 -16.18
N LYS A 2 2.24 -7.98 -16.39
CA LYS A 2 2.55 -9.18 -15.59
C LYS A 2 3.77 -8.87 -14.73
N ILE A 3 3.58 -8.77 -13.42
CA ILE A 3 4.67 -8.52 -12.47
C ILE A 3 5.09 -9.86 -11.86
N PRO A 4 6.40 -10.19 -11.79
CA PRO A 4 6.87 -11.40 -11.12
C PRO A 4 6.49 -11.44 -9.63
N ASN A 5 6.07 -12.62 -9.13
CA ASN A 5 5.65 -12.83 -7.74
C ASN A 5 6.72 -12.46 -6.71
N VAL A 6 8.01 -12.54 -7.07
CA VAL A 6 9.13 -12.12 -6.21
C VAL A 6 9.05 -10.64 -5.79
N TRP A 7 8.35 -9.80 -6.56
CA TRP A 7 8.16 -8.39 -6.25
C TRP A 7 6.87 -8.11 -5.49
N ALA A 8 5.99 -9.11 -5.32
CA ALA A 8 4.71 -8.92 -4.66
C ALA A 8 4.84 -8.41 -3.22
N PRO A 9 5.80 -8.89 -2.39
CA PRO A 9 5.97 -8.36 -1.03
C PRO A 9 6.32 -6.87 -1.03
N LEU A 10 7.21 -6.47 -1.95
CA LEU A 10 7.66 -5.09 -2.10
C LEU A 10 6.50 -4.17 -2.51
N ILE A 11 5.61 -4.64 -3.38
CA ILE A 11 4.45 -3.84 -3.82
C ILE A 11 3.49 -3.61 -2.67
N VAL A 12 3.17 -4.66 -1.90
CA VAL A 12 2.30 -4.56 -0.71
C VAL A 12 2.88 -3.58 0.29
N SER A 13 4.17 -3.72 0.65
CA SER A 13 4.80 -2.83 1.62
C SER A 13 4.89 -1.39 1.10
N SER A 14 5.17 -1.19 -0.19
CA SER A 14 5.28 0.16 -0.77
C SER A 14 3.96 0.92 -0.73
N VAL A 15 2.83 0.26 -1.03
CA VAL A 15 1.51 0.90 -0.97
C VAL A 15 1.13 1.20 0.47
N ARG A 16 1.37 0.28 1.41
CA ARG A 16 1.21 0.54 2.85
C ARG A 16 2.03 1.75 3.30
N ASP A 17 3.31 1.79 2.96
CA ASP A 17 4.23 2.85 3.37
C ASP A 17 3.81 4.20 2.77
N ALA A 18 3.30 4.20 1.53
CA ALA A 18 2.72 5.38 0.91
C ALA A 18 1.52 5.91 1.71
N ILE A 19 0.58 5.04 2.12
CA ILE A 19 -0.56 5.45 2.96
C ILE A 19 -0.08 6.10 4.26
N LEU A 20 0.84 5.45 4.97
CA LEU A 20 1.39 5.97 6.24
C LEU A 20 2.08 7.32 6.05
N TYR A 21 2.79 7.48 4.94
CA TYR A 21 3.45 8.74 4.60
C TYR A 21 2.42 9.86 4.33
N GLN A 22 1.39 9.60 3.52
CA GLN A 22 0.34 10.59 3.25
C GLN A 22 -0.42 10.98 4.53
N GLN A 23 -0.72 10.00 5.40
CA GLN A 23 -1.33 10.25 6.71
C GLN A 23 -0.44 11.11 7.63
N SER A 24 0.88 10.92 7.56
CA SER A 24 1.83 11.75 8.29
C SER A 24 1.85 13.18 7.75
N LEU A 25 1.76 13.36 6.43
CA LEU A 25 1.73 14.68 5.82
C LEU A 25 0.48 15.46 6.21
N LEU A 26 -0.69 14.81 6.28
CA LEU A 26 -1.92 15.45 6.78
C LEU A 26 -1.79 16.05 8.19
N ARG A 27 -0.87 15.54 9.01
CA ARG A 27 -0.59 16.08 10.35
C ARG A 27 0.45 17.20 10.36
N SER A 28 1.01 17.54 9.21
CA SER A 28 2.00 18.61 9.07
C SER A 28 1.33 19.96 8.88
N ASP A 29 1.81 20.96 9.62
CA ASP A 29 1.35 22.36 9.51
C ASP A 29 1.68 23.00 8.14
N THR A 30 2.39 22.31 7.26
CA THR A 30 2.83 22.82 5.96
C THR A 30 1.94 22.42 4.79
N VAL A 31 0.96 21.54 5.00
CA VAL A 31 0.04 21.09 3.95
C VAL A 31 -0.95 22.20 3.60
N LYS A 32 -1.00 22.56 2.32
CA LYS A 32 -1.88 23.61 1.80
C LYS A 32 -3.26 23.07 1.38
N ASN A 33 -3.30 21.84 0.87
CA ASN A 33 -4.50 21.22 0.31
C ASN A 33 -4.70 19.84 0.96
N PRO A 34 -5.26 19.74 2.17
CA PRO A 34 -5.45 18.45 2.84
C PRO A 34 -6.36 17.49 2.05
N GLU A 35 -7.34 18.02 1.31
CA GLU A 35 -8.28 17.25 0.49
C GLU A 35 -7.58 16.34 -0.54
N ASP A 36 -6.54 16.85 -1.21
CA ASP A 36 -5.74 16.08 -2.19
C ASP A 36 -5.06 14.84 -1.55
N TYR A 37 -4.65 14.96 -0.28
CA TYR A 37 -4.00 13.88 0.46
C TYR A 37 -5.04 12.86 0.95
N GLU A 38 -6.20 13.32 1.38
CA GLU A 38 -7.31 12.46 1.79
C GLU A 38 -7.82 11.62 0.62
N GLU A 39 -8.01 12.23 -0.56
CA GLU A 39 -8.40 11.52 -1.77
C GLU A 39 -7.36 10.46 -2.15
N HIS A 40 -6.08 10.82 -2.18
CA HIS A 40 -5.01 9.87 -2.50
C HIS A 40 -4.89 8.74 -1.47
N ILE A 41 -5.16 9.00 -0.18
CA ILE A 41 -5.22 7.94 0.85
C ILE A 41 -6.35 6.97 0.55
N VAL A 42 -7.51 7.44 0.09
CA VAL A 42 -8.64 6.57 -0.30
C VAL A 42 -8.22 5.68 -1.46
N GLU A 43 -7.66 6.25 -2.54
CA GLU A 43 -7.19 5.49 -3.70
C GLU A 43 -6.13 4.43 -3.32
N LEU A 44 -5.15 4.80 -2.49
CA LEU A 44 -4.12 3.88 -2.01
C LEU A 44 -4.70 2.78 -1.13
N SER A 45 -5.73 3.09 -0.32
CA SER A 45 -6.39 2.11 0.55
C SER A 45 -7.17 1.08 -0.26
N GLU A 46 -7.91 1.52 -1.29
CA GLU A 46 -8.59 0.62 -2.23
C GLU A 46 -7.59 -0.27 -2.97
N LEU A 47 -6.48 0.32 -3.44
CA LEU A 47 -5.40 -0.43 -4.07
C LEU A 47 -4.78 -1.46 -3.09
N LEU A 48 -4.55 -1.07 -1.83
CA LEU A 48 -3.98 -1.95 -0.82
C LEU A 48 -4.87 -3.17 -0.57
N GLU A 49 -6.19 -2.98 -0.48
CA GLU A 49 -7.11 -4.12 -0.34
C GLU A 49 -7.10 -5.04 -1.56
N TYR A 50 -7.07 -4.47 -2.77
CA TYR A 50 -6.94 -5.26 -3.99
C TYR A 50 -5.65 -6.08 -3.99
N ILE A 51 -4.48 -5.46 -3.80
CA ILE A 51 -3.20 -6.19 -3.82
C ILE A 51 -3.06 -7.18 -2.67
N LYS A 52 -3.68 -6.94 -1.50
CA LYS A 52 -3.73 -7.92 -0.41
C LYS A 52 -4.48 -9.17 -0.83
N SER A 53 -5.60 -9.01 -1.54
CA SER A 53 -6.39 -10.14 -2.03
C SER A 53 -5.61 -10.96 -3.07
N GLU A 54 -4.95 -10.29 -4.02
CA GLU A 54 -4.08 -10.95 -5.01
C GLU A 54 -2.87 -11.62 -4.35
N TYR A 55 -2.21 -10.95 -3.39
CA TYR A 55 -1.05 -11.48 -2.67
C TYR A 55 -1.38 -12.79 -1.94
N LYS A 56 -2.56 -12.89 -1.33
CA LYS A 56 -3.00 -14.13 -0.66
C LYS A 56 -3.03 -15.34 -1.60
N THR A 57 -3.27 -15.13 -2.90
CA THR A 57 -3.29 -16.23 -3.88
C THR A 57 -1.90 -16.75 -4.24
N ILE A 58 -0.85 -15.98 -3.94
CA ILE A 58 0.56 -16.28 -4.26
C ILE A 58 1.45 -16.27 -3.01
N GLU A 59 0.87 -16.29 -1.81
CA GLU A 59 1.60 -16.10 -0.55
C GLU A 59 2.65 -17.19 -0.32
N GLU A 60 2.34 -18.44 -0.68
CA GLU A 60 3.27 -19.57 -0.60
C GLU A 60 4.49 -19.35 -1.53
N ASP A 61 4.25 -18.90 -2.76
CA ASP A 61 5.30 -18.62 -3.75
C ASP A 61 6.16 -17.41 -3.36
N ALA A 62 5.54 -16.41 -2.72
CA ALA A 62 6.21 -15.19 -2.29
C ALA A 62 7.10 -15.41 -1.05
N GLY A 63 6.86 -16.46 -0.27
CA GLY A 63 7.70 -16.88 0.85
C GLY A 63 7.65 -15.96 2.09
N ILE A 64 6.79 -14.95 2.11
CA ILE A 64 6.59 -14.03 3.24
C ILE A 64 5.09 -13.98 3.57
N PRO A 65 4.68 -14.26 4.83
CA PRO A 65 3.28 -14.10 5.21
C PRO A 65 2.84 -12.64 5.10
N LEU A 66 1.65 -12.40 4.55
CA LEU A 66 1.04 -11.08 4.42
C LEU A 66 0.95 -10.34 5.77
N SER A 67 0.73 -11.09 6.86
CA SER A 67 0.69 -10.53 8.22
C SER A 67 2.00 -9.88 8.68
N LYS A 68 3.14 -10.16 8.03
CA LYS A 68 4.42 -9.49 8.28
C LYS A 68 4.64 -8.24 7.42
N LEU A 69 3.80 -8.04 6.41
CA LEU A 69 3.86 -6.91 5.48
C LEU A 69 2.88 -5.78 5.81
N LEU A 70 1.92 -6.04 6.70
CA LEU A 70 0.94 -5.07 7.17
C LEU A 70 1.43 -4.36 8.43
#